data_AF-A0A1E5II58-F1
#
_entry.id   AF-A0A1E5II58-F1
#
_cell.length_a   1.000
_cell.length_b   1.000
_cell.length_c   1.000
_cell.angle_alpha   90.00
_cell.angle_beta   90.00
_cell.angle_gamma   90.00
#
_symmetry.space_group_name_H-M   'P 1'
#
loop_
_entity.id
_entity.type
_entity.pdbx_description
1 polymer ?
#
loop_
_entity_poly.entity_id
_entity_poly.type
_entity_poly.pdbx_seq_one_letter_code
_entity_poly.pdbx_strand_id
1 'polypeptide(L)' 'MLEVFDEMKNFVKMKTIIIPIASGITTRFIEDNIQKNVLAIRAMLDIPSLVLSVATVLCKWRLVSNEQLQKAERLFSAI' A
#
# COMPACT_ATOMS: atom_id res chain seq x y z
N MET A 1 -5.71 8.00 -12.38
CA MET A 1 -4.86 7.29 -11.39
C MET A 1 -3.50 7.93 -11.25
N LEU A 2 -2.79 8.23 -12.35
CA LEU A 2 -1.57 9.05 -12.33
C LEU A 2 -1.82 10.44 -11.71
N GLU A 3 -2.96 11.07 -12.03
CA GLU A 3 -3.38 12.36 -11.46
C GLU A 3 -3.40 12.38 -9.93
N VAL A 4 -3.88 11.31 -9.29
CA VAL A 4 -3.92 11.21 -7.82
C VAL A 4 -2.51 11.17 -7.23
N PHE A 5 -1.59 10.44 -7.88
CA PHE A 5 -0.19 10.43 -7.46
C PHE A 5 0.47 11.80 -7.66
N ASP A 6 0.17 12.50 -8.76
CA ASP A 6 0.68 13.84 -9.03
C ASP A 6 0.19 14.89 -8.04
N GLU A 7 -1.07 14.81 -7.62
CA GLU A 7 -1.63 15.68 -6.57
C GLU A 7 -1.01 15.38 -5.20
N MET A 8 -0.84 14.11 -4.86
CA MET A 8 -0.37 13.69 -3.54
C MET A 8 1.14 13.83 -3.37
N LYS A 9 1.95 13.67 -4.43
CA LYS A 9 3.42 13.50 -4.32
C LYS A 9 4.09 14.59 -3.48
N ASN A 10 3.60 15.83 -3.54
CA ASN A 10 4.17 16.96 -2.79
C ASN A 10 3.89 16.89 -1.28
N PHE A 11 2.80 16.25 -0.87
CA PHE A 11 2.35 16.16 0.53
C PHE A 11 2.83 14.90 1.24
N VAL A 12 3.24 13.87 0.50
CA VAL A 12 3.76 12.63 1.07
C VAL A 12 5.11 12.90 1.75
N LYS A 13 5.18 12.58 3.05
CA LYS A 13 6.40 12.66 3.87
C LYS A 13 7.32 11.48 3.59
N MET A 14 8.60 11.64 3.91
CA MET A 14 9.53 10.52 3.89
C MET A 14 9.06 9.41 4.83
N LYS A 15 9.29 8.15 4.44
CA LYS A 15 8.91 6.95 5.20
C LYS A 15 7.39 6.78 5.43
N THR A 16 6.54 7.52 4.72
CA THR A 16 5.10 7.21 4.69
C THR A 16 4.87 5.86 4.02
N ILE A 17 4.02 5.04 4.62
CA ILE A 17 3.57 3.76 4.05
C ILE A 17 2.34 4.03 3.17
N ILE A 18 2.41 3.56 1.93
CA ILE A 18 1.35 3.67 0.94
C ILE A 18 0.86 2.26 0.63
N ILE A 19 -0.45 2.06 0.80
CA ILE A 19 -1.10 0.76 0.65
C ILE A 19 -2.17 0.86 -0.44
N PRO A 20 -1.85 0.54 -1.72
CA PRO A 20 -2.88 0.42 -2.73
C PRO A 20 -3.72 -0.83 -2.48
N ILE A 21 -5.04 -0.67 -2.58
CA ILE A 21 -6.02 -1.78 -2.59
C ILE A 21 -6.47 -2.10 -4.03
N ALA A 22 -6.12 -1.25 -4.99
CA ALA A 22 -6.51 -1.38 -6.39
C ALA A 22 -5.79 -2.55 -7.09
N SER A 23 -6.54 -3.31 -7.89
CA SER A 23 -6.00 -4.37 -8.73
C SER A 23 -5.13 -3.80 -9.86
N GLY A 24 -4.13 -4.57 -10.30
CA GLY A 24 -3.28 -4.22 -11.45
C GLY A 24 -2.14 -3.23 -11.18
N ILE A 25 -2.05 -2.64 -9.99
CA ILE A 25 -0.94 -1.72 -9.66
C ILE A 25 0.24 -2.50 -9.05
N THR A 26 1.44 -2.27 -9.57
CA THR A 26 2.67 -2.83 -9.00
C THR A 26 3.25 -1.91 -7.93
N THR A 27 3.99 -2.46 -6.97
CA THR A 27 4.74 -1.66 -5.99
C THR A 27 5.77 -0.75 -6.68
N ARG A 28 6.35 -1.20 -7.80
CA ARG A 28 7.23 -0.40 -8.66
C ARG A 28 6.53 0.82 -9.25
N PHE A 29 5.30 0.66 -9.75
CA PHE A 29 4.52 1.78 -10.29
C PHE A 29 4.34 2.91 -9.26
N ILE A 30 4.18 2.59 -7.98
CA ILE A 30 4.05 3.59 -6.92
C ILE A 30 5.36 4.34 -6.68
N GLU A 31 6.48 3.62 -6.65
CA GLU A 31 7.81 4.20 -6.47
C GLU A 31 8.16 5.13 -7.63
N ASP A 32 7.94 4.68 -8.87
CA ASP A 32 8.28 5.42 -10.10
C ASP A 32 7.48 6.73 -10.23
N ASN A 33 6.26 6.78 -9.70
CA ASN A 33 5.37 7.96 -9.80
C ASN A 33 5.51 8.94 -8.62
N ILE A 34 5.80 8.47 -7.41
CA ILE A 34 5.95 9.37 -6.26
C ILE A 34 7.38 9.89 -6.13
N GLN A 35 8.39 9.16 -6.65
CA GLN A 35 9.80 9.55 -6.71
C GLN A 35 10.38 10.07 -5.39
N LYS A 36 9.84 9.57 -4.27
CA LYS A 36 10.36 9.78 -2.92
C LYS A 36 10.66 8.40 -2.33
N ASN A 37 11.49 8.32 -1.28
CA ASN A 37 11.71 7.09 -0.50
C ASN A 37 10.45 6.68 0.27
N VAL A 38 9.39 6.35 -0.46
CA VAL A 38 8.10 5.90 0.04
C VAL A 38 8.10 4.39 0.20
N LEU A 39 7.31 3.94 1.16
CA LEU A 39 7.21 2.55 1.55
C LEU A 39 5.93 1.99 0.94
N ALA A 40 6.03 1.21 -0.13
CA ALA A 40 4.87 0.62 -0.77
C ALA A 40 4.57 -0.79 -0.22
N ILE A 41 3.34 -1.02 0.23
CA ILE A 41 2.82 -2.37 0.57
C ILE A 41 1.54 -2.58 -0.23
N ARG A 42 1.55 -3.43 -1.24
CA ARG A 42 0.33 -3.74 -2.00
C ARG A 42 -0.57 -4.65 -1.18
N ALA A 43 -1.84 -4.29 -1.06
CA ALA A 43 -2.88 -5.15 -0.54
C ALA A 43 -3.81 -5.60 -1.66
N MET A 44 -4.10 -6.89 -1.73
CA MET A 44 -5.16 -7.43 -2.56
C MET A 44 -6.25 -7.95 -1.63
N LEU A 45 -7.42 -7.34 -1.74
CA LEU A 45 -8.61 -7.62 -0.97
C LEU A 45 -9.73 -7.95 -1.95
N ASP A 46 -10.68 -8.75 -1.49
CA ASP A 46 -11.95 -8.98 -2.18
C ASP A 46 -13.10 -8.24 -1.46
N ILE A 47 -14.26 -8.18 -2.13
CA ILE A 47 -15.51 -7.56 -1.63
C ILE A 47 -15.92 -8.04 -0.20
N PRO A 48 -15.67 -9.31 0.23
CA PRO A 48 -15.98 -9.76 1.59
C PRO A 48 -15.33 -8.96 2.74
N SER A 49 -14.38 -8.06 2.45
CA SER A 49 -13.83 -7.12 3.43
C SER A 49 -14.88 -6.20 4.06
N LEU A 50 -16.01 -5.97 3.38
CA LEU A 50 -17.13 -5.20 3.92
C LEU A 50 -17.88 -5.89 5.07
N VAL A 51 -17.77 -7.22 5.16
CA VAL A 51 -18.42 -8.06 6.17
C VAL A 51 -17.41 -8.81 7.04
N LEU A 52 -16.18 -8.28 7.10
CA LEU A 52 -15.09 -8.79 7.93
C LEU A 52 -14.70 -10.27 7.65
N SER A 53 -14.86 -10.70 6.39
CA SER A 53 -14.70 -12.11 5.98
C SER A 53 -13.77 -12.25 4.78
N VAL A 54 -12.69 -11.46 4.74
CA VAL A 54 -11.77 -11.42 3.61
C VAL A 54 -10.53 -12.26 3.83
N ALA A 55 -9.98 -12.81 2.74
CA ALA A 55 -8.60 -13.22 2.68
C ALA A 55 -7.76 -12.08 2.09
N THR A 56 -6.95 -11.43 2.93
CA THR A 56 -6.08 -10.32 2.49
C THR A 56 -4.70 -10.84 2.13
N VAL A 57 -4.21 -10.51 0.92
CA VAL A 57 -2.82 -10.77 0.53
C VAL A 57 -2.02 -9.46 0.57
N LEU A 58 -0.89 -9.48 1.27
CA LEU A 58 0.04 -8.34 1.36
C LEU A 58 1.35 -8.65 0.64
N CYS A 59 1.82 -7.70 -0.16
CA CYS A 59 3.10 -7.75 -0.85
C CYS A 59 3.90 -6.48 -0.57
N LYS A 60 5.00 -6.62 0.20
CA LYS A 60 5.85 -5.50 0.57
C LYS A 60 6.90 -5.17 -0.50
N TRP A 61 7.23 -3.90 -0.64
CA TRP A 61 8.40 -3.47 -1.42
C TRP A 61 9.71 -3.66 -0.66
N ARG A 62 10.85 -3.66 -1.38
CA ARG A 62 12.19 -3.90 -0.83
C ARG A 62 12.58 -2.95 0.31
N LEU A 63 12.07 -1.71 0.28
CA LEU A 63 12.39 -0.69 1.29
C LEU A 63 11.59 -0.85 2.59
N VAL A 64 10.59 -1.75 2.61
CA VAL A 64 9.70 -1.97 3.75
C VAL A 64 10.30 -2.99 4.71
N SER A 65 10.49 -2.57 5.96
CA SER A 65 10.95 -3.45 7.03
C SER A 65 9.87 -4.44 7.46
N ASN A 66 10.28 -5.54 8.12
CA ASN A 66 9.31 -6.52 8.64
C ASN A 66 8.41 -5.91 9.72
N GLU A 67 8.91 -4.95 10.50
CA GLU A 67 8.09 -4.23 11.49
C GLU A 67 6.99 -3.39 10.83
N GLN A 68 7.29 -2.77 9.69
CA GLN A 68 6.31 -2.00 8.92
C GLN A 68 5.29 -2.90 8.25
N LEU A 69 5.72 -4.08 7.76
CA LEU A 69 4.79 -5.10 7.25
C LEU A 69 3.85 -5.59 8.37
N GLN A 70 4.37 -5.89 9.56
CA GLN A 70 3.54 -6.29 10.70
C GLN A 70 2.50 -5.23 11.09
N LYS A 71 2.81 -3.94 10.95
CA LYS A 71 1.82 -2.86 11.17
C LYS A 71 0.68 -2.94 10.14
N ALA A 72 0.99 -3.24 8.88
CA ALA A 72 -0.03 -3.46 7.86
C ALA A 72 -0.83 -4.75 8.11
N GLU A 73 -0.17 -5.85 8.49
CA GLU A 73 -0.85 -7.10 8.85
C GLU A 73 -1.85 -6.89 10.00
N ARG A 74 -1.45 -6.16 11.05
CA ARG A 74 -2.35 -5.81 12.17
C ARG A 74 -3.50 -4.91 11.74
N LEU A 75 -3.30 -4.02 10.77
CA LEU A 75 -4.37 -3.20 10.21
C LEU A 75 -5.41 -4.06 9.50
N PHE A 76 -4.94 -5.00 8.66
CA PHE A 76 -5.81 -5.86 7.87
C PHE A 76 -6.39 -7.04 8.66
N SER A 77 -5.84 -7.39 9.83
CA SER A 77 -6.46 -8.38 10.73
C SER A 77 -7.73 -7.90 11.42
N ALA A 78 -8.04 -6.61 11.31
CA ALA A 78 -9.27 -6.03 11.83
C ALA A 78 -10.45 -6.10 10.84
N ILE A 79 -10.23 -6.60 9.62
CA ILE A 79 -11.22 -6.69 8.54
C ILE A 79 -11.24 -8.06 7.85
#